data_AF-A0A3M1U9L2-F1
#
_entry.id   AF-A0A3M1U9L2-F1
#
_cell.length_a   1.000
_cell.length_b   1.000
_cell.length_c   1.000
_cell.angle_alpha   90.00
_cell.angle_beta   90.00
_cell.angle_gamma   90.00
#
_symmetry.space_group_name_H-M   'P 1'
#
loop_
_entity.id
_entity.type
_entity.pdbx_description
1 polymer ?
#
loop_
_entity_poly.entity_id
_entity_poly.type
_entity_poly.pdbx_seq_one_letter_code
_entity_poly.pdbx_strand_id
1 'polypeptide(L)' 'MAVKMTFLGHAAWLIESNGTNILIDPFLTGNPVAPKSPEEVSADFILVSHAHGDHLGDSVAIAKRTGATIIS' A
#
# COMPACT_ATOMS: atom_id res chain seq x y z
N MET A 1 -0.03 16.67 15.64
CA MET A 1 0.39 16.02 14.38
C MET A 1 -0.85 15.40 13.75
N ALA A 2 -1.09 15.64 12.46
CA ALA A 2 -2.24 15.07 11.77
C ALA A 2 -1.85 13.73 11.14
N VAL A 3 -2.76 12.77 11.16
CA VAL A 3 -2.65 11.51 10.44
C VAL A 3 -3.71 11.54 9.35
N LYS A 4 -3.31 11.31 8.10
CA LYS A 4 -4.24 11.14 6.99
C LYS A 4 -4.27 9.67 6.62
N MET A 5 -5.47 9.10 6.62
CA MET A 5 -5.71 7.70 6.24
C MET A 5 -6.59 7.69 5.00
N THR A 6 -6.11 7.07 3.93
CA THR A 6 -6.83 6.91 2.67
C THR A 6 -7.16 5.43 2.49
N PHE A 7 -8.44 5.11 2.41
CA PHE A 7 -8.88 3.76 2.05
C PHE A 7 -8.78 3.56 0.53
N LEU A 8 -8.09 2.51 0.09
CA LEU A 8 -7.83 2.20 -1.31
C LEU A 8 -8.62 0.98 -1.80
N GLY A 9 -9.62 0.51 -1.03
CA GLY A 9 -10.47 -0.62 -1.39
C GLY A 9 -9.97 -1.96 -0.83
N HIS A 10 -10.89 -2.93 -0.68
CA HIS A 10 -10.63 -4.21 -0.02
C HIS A 10 -9.98 -4.05 1.37
N ALA A 11 -8.70 -4.38 1.53
CA ALA A 11 -7.91 -4.20 2.75
C ALA A 11 -6.81 -3.13 2.60
N ALA A 12 -6.71 -2.48 1.44
CA ALA A 12 -5.63 -1.58 1.12
C ALA A 12 -5.80 -0.20 1.78
N TRP A 13 -4.75 0.27 2.46
CA TRP A 13 -4.70 1.61 3.09
C TRP A 13 -3.41 2.34 2.77
N LEU A 14 -3.50 3.65 2.54
CA LEU A 14 -2.36 4.56 2.56
C LEU A 14 -2.46 5.49 3.77
N ILE A 15 -1.49 5.40 4.67
CA ILE A 15 -1.39 6.23 5.87
C ILE A 15 -0.23 7.20 5.69
N GLU A 16 -0.51 8.49 5.81
CA GLU A 16 0.45 9.58 5.68
C GLU A 16 0.58 10.28 7.04
N SER A 17 1.78 10.30 7.61
CA SER A 17 2.07 11.01 8.86
C SER A 17 3.51 11.50 8.93
N ASN A 18 3.72 12.76 9.28
CA ASN A 18 5.05 13.38 9.43
C ASN A 18 5.99 13.15 8.24
N GLY A 19 5.46 13.17 7.01
CA GLY A 19 6.23 12.93 5.79
C GLY A 19 6.59 11.46 5.53
N THR A 20 6.10 10.53 6.36
CA THR A 20 6.20 9.08 6.15
C THR A 20 4.91 8.53 5.55
N ASN A 21 5.06 7.69 4.53
CA ASN A 21 3.98 6.99 3.85
C ASN A 21 4.04 5.50 4.18
N ILE A 22 2.98 4.99 4.80
CA ILE A 22 2.80 3.57 5.12
C ILE A 22 1.68 3.03 4.25
N LEU A 23 1.97 1.99 3.48
CA LEU A 23 1.01 1.29 2.65
C LEU A 23 0.70 -0.07 3.28
N ILE A 24 -0.58 -0.42 3.41
CA ILE A 24 -1.02 -1.68 4.00
C ILE A 24 -1.75 -2.49 2.94
N ASP A 25 -1.44 -3.79 2.84
CA ASP A 25 -2.10 -4.79 1.98
C ASP A 25 -2.46 -4.27 0.56
N PRO A 26 -1.46 -3.85 -0.25
CA PRO A 26 -1.70 -3.11 -1.48
C PRO A 26 -2.17 -3.98 -2.65
N PHE A 27 -3.36 -4.57 -2.54
CA PHE A 27 -4.07 -5.15 -3.68
C PHE A 27 -4.76 -4.06 -4.50
N LEU A 28 -4.07 -3.58 -5.54
CA LEU A 28 -4.53 -2.51 -6.42
C LEU A 28 -4.77 -3.04 -7.84
N THR A 29 -3.82 -3.79 -8.40
CA THR A 29 -3.99 -4.46 -9.69
C THR A 29 -5.06 -5.54 -9.60
N GLY A 30 -6.13 -5.39 -10.37
CA GLY A 30 -7.25 -6.34 -10.39
C GLY A 30 -8.29 -6.11 -9.29
N ASN A 31 -8.08 -5.14 -8.40
CA ASN A 31 -9.09 -4.71 -7.44
C ASN A 31 -10.11 -3.78 -8.12
N PRO A 32 -11.38 -4.18 -8.29
CA PRO A 32 -12.36 -3.43 -9.09
C PRO A 32 -12.79 -2.11 -8.44
N VAL A 33 -12.49 -1.90 -7.16
CA VAL A 33 -12.85 -0.69 -6.41
C VAL A 33 -11.61 0.14 -6.01
N ALA A 34 -10.42 -0.25 -6.46
CA ALA A 34 -9.21 0.53 -6.18
C ALA A 34 -9.28 1.89 -6.88
N PRO A 35 -9.15 3.01 -6.15
CA PRO A 35 -9.22 4.35 -6.73
C PRO A 35 -7.90 4.81 -7.36
N LYS A 36 -6.83 4.00 -7.20
CA LYS A 36 -5.47 4.30 -7.66
C LYS A 36 -4.80 3.06 -8.21
N SER A 37 -3.96 3.22 -9.23
CA SER A 37 -3.06 2.18 -9.71
C SER A 37 -1.83 2.05 -8.80
N PRO A 38 -1.08 0.94 -8.89
CA PRO A 38 0.17 0.77 -8.16
C PRO A 38 1.19 1.88 -8.42
N GLU A 39 1.19 2.50 -9.60
CA GLU A 39 2.13 3.56 -10.01
C GLU A 39 1.83 4.90 -9.33
N GLU A 40 0.61 5.12 -8.86
CA GLU A 40 0.14 6.38 -8.27
C GLU A 40 0.35 6.47 -6.76
N VAL A 41 0.83 5.39 -6.12
CA VAL A 41 1.10 5.34 -4.68
C VAL A 41 2.59 5.36 -4.38
N SER A 42 2.99 6.06 -3.33
CA SER A 42 4.36 6.05 -2.80
C SER A 42 4.34 5.50 -1.38
N ALA A 43 5.38 4.76 -1.00
CA ALA A 43 5.50 4.14 0.30
C ALA A 43 6.97 4.15 0.76
N ASP A 44 7.18 4.43 2.03
CA ASP A 44 8.44 4.19 2.75
C ASP A 44 8.41 2.81 3.42
N PHE A 45 7.22 2.39 3.87
CA PHE A 45 6.96 1.06 4.44
C PHE A 45 5.73 0.44 3.80
N ILE A 46 5.80 -0.86 3.55
CA ILE A 46 4.67 -1.69 3.12
C ILE A 46 4.45 -2.76 4.19
N LEU A 47 3.26 -2.78 4.79
CA LEU A 47 2.86 -3.78 5.76
C LEU A 47 1.94 -4.79 5.06
N VAL A 48 2.31 -6.07 5.13
CA VAL A 48 1.54 -7.17 4.55
C VAL A 48 1.04 -8.06 5.68
N SER A 49 -0.27 -8.16 5.85
CA SER A 49 -0.86 -8.93 6.95
C SER A 49 -0.69 -10.44 6.78
N HIS A 50 -0.79 -10.94 5.55
CA HIS A 50 -0.55 -12.34 5.18
C HIS A 50 -0.41 -12.49 3.66
N ALA A 51 -0.03 -13.68 3.19
CA ALA A 51 0.41 -13.92 1.81
C ALA A 51 -0.71 -14.24 0.79
N HIS A 52 -1.98 -14.07 1.12
CA HIS A 52 -3.04 -14.20 0.10
C HIS A 52 -2.92 -13.08 -0.94
N GLY A 53 -3.27 -13.37 -2.20
CA GLY A 53 -3.01 -12.48 -3.34
C GLY A 53 -3.75 -11.14 -3.25
N ASP A 54 -4.90 -11.11 -2.60
CA ASP A 54 -5.72 -9.92 -2.31
C ASP A 54 -5.19 -9.09 -1.12
N HIS A 55 -4.08 -9.49 -0.50
CA HIS A 55 -3.35 -8.74 0.51
C HIS A 55 -1.90 -8.47 0.09
N LEU A 56 -1.16 -9.49 -0.35
CA LEU A 56 0.20 -9.35 -0.88
C LEU A 56 0.23 -8.39 -2.09
N GLY A 57 -0.73 -8.54 -3.01
CA GLY A 57 -0.97 -7.62 -4.12
C GLY A 57 0.29 -7.12 -4.83
N ASP A 58 0.37 -5.81 -4.99
CA ASP A 58 1.43 -5.11 -5.71
C ASP A 58 2.65 -4.78 -4.84
N SER A 59 2.73 -5.33 -3.61
CA SER A 59 3.76 -4.97 -2.62
C SER A 59 5.18 -5.02 -3.17
N VAL A 60 5.52 -6.09 -3.89
CA VAL A 60 6.87 -6.29 -4.44
C VAL A 60 7.18 -5.28 -5.54
N ALA A 61 6.22 -4.98 -6.41
CA ALA A 61 6.40 -4.02 -7.50
C ALA A 61 6.56 -2.59 -6.95
N ILE A 62 5.74 -2.22 -5.97
CA ILE A 62 5.80 -0.91 -5.31
C ILE A 62 7.12 -0.77 -4.54
N ALA A 63 7.51 -1.76 -3.73
CA ALA A 63 8.77 -1.74 -2.98
C ALA A 63 9.99 -1.58 -3.89
N LYS A 64 10.03 -2.28 -5.03
CA LYS A 64 11.11 -2.13 -6.01
C LYS A 64 11.18 -0.73 -6.62
N ARG A 65 10.03 -0.09 -6.85
CA ARG A 65 9.97 1.26 -7.43
C ARG A 65 10.33 2.35 -6.41
N THR A 66 9.86 2.23 -5.17
CA THR A 66 9.98 3.29 -4.17
C THR A 66 11.16 3.09 -3.21
N GLY A 67 11.72 1.88 -3.14
CA GLY A 67 12.69 1.50 -2.12
C GLY A 67 12.05 1.19 -0.75
N ALA A 68 10.73 1.00 -0.69
CA ALA A 68 10.03 0.73 0.56
C ALA A 68 10.53 -0.55 1.24
N THR A 69 10.56 -0.53 2.58
CA THR A 69 10.77 -1.74 3.37
C THR A 69 9.45 -2.50 3.53
N ILE A 70 9.44 -3.78 3.17
CA ILE A 70 8.29 -4.67 3.42
C ILE A 70 8.42 -5.27 4.84
N ILE A 71 7.33 -5.21 5.61
CA ILE A 71 7.18 -5.82 6.93
C ILE A 71 6.00 -6.79 6.85
N SER A 72 6.19 -8.04 7.26
CA SER A 72 5.18 -9.11 7.24
C SER A 72 5.11 -9.85 8.56
#